data_AF-A0A3B1AR92-F1
#
_entry.id   AF-A0A3B1AR92-F1
#
_cell.length_a   1.000
_cell.length_b   1.000
_cell.length_c   1.000
_cell.angle_alpha   90.00
_cell.angle_beta   90.00
_cell.angle_gamma   90.00
#
_symmetry.space_group_name_H-M   'P 1'
#
loop_
_entity.id
_entity.type
_entity.pdbx_description
1 polymer ?
#
loop_
_entity_poly.entity_id
_entity_poly.type
_entity_poly.pdbx_seq_one_letter_code
_entity_poly.pdbx_strand_id
1 'polypeptide(L)'
;MANVIVKFNNQDYHLACKNGESERLLKLADYVNGKADKIADVMGSVSDIRLLLMTAILLADELDEARDGKPMALKDDQDQTAQMEKTIVSTIKRIEDITREVDAT
;
A
#
# COMPACT_ATOMS: atom_id res chain seq x y z
N MET A 1 9.85 -6.13 -23.98
CA MET A 1 10.13 -5.61 -22.63
C MET A 1 10.86 -4.30 -22.82
N ALA A 2 10.42 -3.23 -22.16
CA ALA A 2 11.08 -1.93 -22.23
C ALA A 2 11.83 -1.69 -20.92
N ASN A 3 12.98 -1.02 -20.98
CA ASN A 3 13.74 -0.59 -19.81
C ASN A 3 13.76 0.93 -19.78
N VAL A 4 13.62 1.50 -18.58
CA VAL A 4 13.87 2.92 -18.34
C VAL A 4 15.07 3.07 -17.43
N ILE A 5 15.80 4.15 -17.62
CA ILE A 5 16.88 4.57 -16.72
C ILE A 5 16.28 5.60 -15.78
N VAL A 6 16.38 5.32 -14.49
CA VAL A 6 15.96 6.20 -13.42
C VAL A 6 17.18 6.59 -12.62
N LYS A 7 17.36 7.89 -12.39
CA LYS A 7 18.41 8.39 -11.50
C LYS A 7 17.87 8.39 -10.06
N PHE A 8 18.66 8.01 -9.06
CA PHE A 8 18.36 8.20 -7.64
C PHE A 8 19.66 8.48 -6.89
N ASN A 9 19.70 9.54 -6.08
CA ASN A 9 20.91 9.95 -5.35
C ASN A 9 22.19 9.99 -6.22
N ASN A 10 22.10 10.59 -7.41
CA ASN A 10 23.19 10.65 -8.39
C ASN A 10 23.69 9.30 -8.96
N GLN A 11 22.95 8.22 -8.77
CA GLN A 11 23.22 6.91 -9.35
C GLN A 11 22.12 6.55 -10.37
N ASP A 12 22.48 5.91 -11.48
CA ASP A 12 21.53 5.45 -12.49
C ASP A 12 21.10 4.00 -12.22
N TYR A 13 19.81 3.73 -12.31
CA TYR A 13 19.19 2.42 -12.08
C TYR A 13 18.32 2.02 -13.27
N HIS A 14 18.49 0.78 -13.74
CA HIS A 14 17.69 0.22 -14.82
C HIS A 14 16.45 -0.47 -14.26
N LEU A 15 15.26 0.03 -14.61
CA LEU A 15 13.99 -0.56 -14.21
C LEU A 15 13.28 -1.14 -15.43
N ALA A 16 12.87 -2.40 -15.30
CA ALA A 16 12.01 -3.04 -16.28
C ALA A 16 10.59 -2.46 -16.20
N CYS A 17 10.00 -2.12 -17.34
CA CYS A 17 8.64 -1.60 -17.43
C CYS A 17 7.85 -2.31 -18.52
N LYS A 18 6.52 -2.33 -18.35
CA LYS A 18 5.62 -2.79 -19.41
C LYS A 18 5.51 -1.72 -20.49
N ASN A 19 5.22 -2.16 -21.71
CA ASN A 19 5.03 -1.25 -22.84
C ASN A 19 3.89 -0.26 -22.50
N GLY A 20 4.19 1.04 -22.56
CA GLY A 20 3.24 2.12 -22.25
C GLY A 20 3.28 2.65 -20.81
N GLU A 21 4.03 2.03 -19.89
CA GLU A 21 4.14 2.50 -18.49
C GLU A 21 5.37 3.37 -18.22
N SER A 22 6.28 3.50 -19.19
CA SER A 22 7.59 4.16 -19.04
C SER A 22 7.48 5.61 -18.56
N GLU A 23 6.54 6.40 -19.11
CA GLU A 23 6.35 7.80 -18.73
C GLU A 23 5.84 7.94 -17.29
N ARG A 24 4.89 7.09 -16.89
CA ARG A 24 4.38 7.07 -15.52
C ARG A 24 5.47 6.68 -14.53
N LEU A 25 6.31 5.71 -14.89
CA LEU A 25 7.42 5.26 -14.06
C LEU A 25 8.46 6.37 -13.87
N LEU A 26 8.82 7.11 -14.92
CA LEU A 26 9.71 8.28 -14.82
C LEU A 26 9.12 9.36 -13.91
N LYS A 27 7.83 9.69 -14.07
CA LYS A 27 7.15 10.65 -13.20
C LYS A 27 7.18 10.25 -11.72
N LEU A 28 6.96 8.97 -11.42
CA LEU A 28 7.05 8.45 -10.05
C LEU A 28 8.48 8.48 -9.52
N ALA A 29 9.47 8.16 -10.35
CA ALA A 29 10.87 8.26 -9.98
C ALA A 29 11.30 9.70 -9.66
N ASP A 30 10.90 10.66 -10.48
CA ASP A 30 11.16 12.08 -10.24
C ASP A 30 10.53 12.55 -8.92
N TYR A 31 9.33 12.06 -8.62
CA TYR A 31 8.68 12.32 -7.33
C TYR A 31 9.49 11.79 -6.15
N VAL A 32 9.95 10.53 -6.22
CA VAL A 32 10.78 9.89 -5.20
C VAL A 32 12.10 10.67 -5.02
N ASN A 33 12.75 11.06 -6.11
CA ASN A 33 13.98 11.86 -6.08
C ASN A 33 13.78 13.20 -5.40
N GLY A 34 12.72 13.94 -5.74
CA GLY A 34 12.45 15.22 -5.12
C GLY A 34 12.20 15.12 -3.61
N LYS A 35 11.74 13.96 -3.10
CA LYS A 35 11.65 13.70 -1.66
C LYS A 35 13.01 13.39 -1.04
N ALA A 36 13.81 12.56 -1.71
CA ALA A 36 15.17 12.24 -1.28
C ALA A 36 16.05 13.50 -1.22
N ASP A 37 16.02 14.35 -2.24
CA ASP A 37 16.81 15.59 -2.30
C ASP A 37 16.49 16.52 -1.11
N LYS A 38 15.20 16.66 -0.76
CA LYS A 38 14.79 17.45 0.42
C LYS A 38 15.33 16.89 1.72
N ILE A 39 15.36 15.56 1.87
CA ILE A 39 15.91 14.91 3.05
C ILE A 39 17.43 15.15 3.11
N ALA A 40 18.12 15.01 1.97
CA ALA A 40 19.55 15.25 1.86
C ALA A 40 19.92 16.71 2.16
N ASP A 41 19.13 17.68 1.69
CA ASP A 41 19.32 19.11 1.97
C ASP A 41 19.25 19.44 3.46
N VAL A 42 18.37 18.77 4.21
CA VAL A 42 18.19 18.99 5.65
C VAL A 42 19.23 18.24 6.48
N MET A 43 19.54 16.99 6.11
CA MET A 43 20.39 16.10 6.91
C MET A 43 21.87 16.11 6.51
N GLY A 44 22.22 16.72 5.38
CA GLY A 44 23.57 16.70 4.83
C GLY A 44 23.95 15.32 4.28
N SER A 45 25.22 14.94 4.45
CA SER A 45 25.75 13.69 3.89
C SER A 45 25.20 12.45 4.61
N VAL A 46 24.13 11.87 4.05
CA VAL A 46 23.53 10.60 4.49
C VAL A 46 23.91 9.48 3.50
N SER A 47 24.09 8.26 3.99
CA SER A 47 24.33 7.12 3.10
C SER A 47 23.07 6.78 2.28
N ASP A 48 23.28 6.31 1.05
CA ASP A 48 22.23 5.96 0.07
C ASP A 48 21.15 5.05 0.66
N ILE A 49 21.56 4.04 1.44
CA ILE A 49 20.62 3.09 2.06
C ILE A 49 19.73 3.75 3.11
N ARG A 50 20.28 4.69 3.89
CA ARG A 50 19.51 5.43 4.92
C ARG A 50 18.61 6.46 4.25
N LEU A 51 19.11 7.15 3.23
CA LEU A 51 18.32 8.09 2.43
C LEU A 51 17.12 7.40 1.79
N LEU A 52 17.33 6.22 1.19
CA LEU A 52 16.26 5.41 0.62
C LEU A 52 15.24 4.99 1.67
N LEU A 53 15.68 4.51 2.83
CA LEU A 53 14.78 4.12 3.92
C LEU A 53 13.93 5.29 4.41
N MET A 54 14.55 6.46 4.64
CA MET A 54 13.84 7.67 5.07
C MET A 54 12.84 8.14 4.01
N THR A 55 13.24 8.12 2.73
CA THR A 55 12.37 8.49 1.61
C THR A 55 11.17 7.53 1.52
N ALA A 56 11.39 6.23 1.69
CA ALA A 56 10.31 5.24 1.68
C ALA A 56 9.32 5.43 2.84
N ILE A 57 9.80 5.75 4.04
CA ILE A 57 8.94 6.05 5.20
C ILE A 57 8.12 7.31 4.96
N LEU A 58 8.74 8.38 4.43
CA LEU A 58 8.02 9.62 4.11
C LEU A 58 6.90 9.40 3.09
N LEU A 59 7.18 8.64 2.03
CA LEU A 59 6.18 8.32 1.00
C LEU A 59 5.07 7.42 1.54
N ALA A 60 5.39 6.53 2.48
CA ALA A 60 4.43 5.70 3.18
C ALA A 60 3.47 6.56 4.02
N ASP A 61 3.98 7.53 4.77
CA ASP A 61 3.20 8.48 5.57
C ASP A 61 2.23 9.29 4.69
N GLU A 62 2.72 9.87 3.59
CA GLU A 62 1.90 10.62 2.62
C GLU A 62 0.78 9.77 2.01
N LEU A 63 1.07 8.50 1.74
CA LEU A 63 0.07 7.55 1.22
C LEU A 63 -0.97 7.20 2.29
N ASP A 64 -0.58 7.10 3.56
CA ASP A 64 -1.49 6.85 4.67
C ASP A 64 -2.46 8.03 4.88
N GLU A 65 -1.91 9.26 4.89
CA GLU A 65 -2.70 10.49 4.96
C GLU A 65 -3.69 10.60 3.79
N ALA A 66 -3.23 10.34 2.56
CA ALA A 66 -4.07 10.41 1.36
C ALA A 66 -5.19 9.35 1.31
N ARG A 67 -5.15 8.32 2.16
CA ARG A 67 -6.18 7.27 2.27
C ARG A 67 -7.29 7.60 3.30
N ASP A 68 -7.40 8.87 3.70
CA ASP A 68 -8.35 9.37 4.71
C ASP A 68 -8.18 8.70 6.08
N GLY A 69 -6.94 8.44 6.51
CA GLY A 69 -6.65 7.82 7.81
C GLY A 69 -7.13 6.37 7.93
N LYS A 70 -7.47 5.70 6.82
CA LYS A 70 -7.52 4.25 6.78
C LYS A 70 -6.08 3.77 6.85
N PRO A 71 -5.66 3.11 7.94
CA PRO A 71 -4.28 2.69 8.09
C PRO A 71 -3.84 1.91 6.85
N MET A 72 -2.55 1.94 6.52
CA MET A 72 -1.88 0.82 5.87
C MET A 72 -2.00 -0.43 6.75
N ALA A 73 -3.22 -0.92 6.92
CA ALA A 73 -3.50 -2.22 7.45
C ALA A 73 -2.79 -3.19 6.50
N LEU A 74 -1.86 -3.96 7.07
CA LEU A 74 -1.30 -5.16 6.47
C LEU A 74 -2.43 -6.18 6.33
N LYS A 75 -3.41 -5.92 5.46
CA LYS A 75 -4.49 -6.80 4.97
C LYS A 75 -5.15 -7.80 5.94
N ASP A 76 -5.06 -7.68 7.26
CA ASP A 76 -5.65 -8.65 8.20
C ASP A 76 -7.12 -8.31 8.58
N ASP A 77 -7.54 -7.05 8.49
CA ASP A 77 -8.88 -6.63 8.97
C ASP A 77 -10.03 -6.87 7.97
N GLN A 78 -9.74 -6.93 6.67
CA GLN A 78 -10.79 -7.21 5.68
C GLN A 78 -11.31 -8.65 5.77
N ASP A 79 -10.46 -9.59 6.17
CA ASP A 79 -10.85 -10.99 6.33
C ASP A 79 -11.70 -11.19 7.60
N GLN A 80 -11.38 -10.49 8.70
CA GLN A 80 -12.20 -10.57 9.92
C GLN A 80 -13.61 -10.02 9.73
N THR A 81 -13.76 -8.90 9.01
CA THR A 81 -15.08 -8.29 8.76
C THR A 81 -15.95 -9.19 7.87
N ALA A 82 -15.37 -9.73 6.79
CA ALA A 82 -16.06 -10.67 5.91
C ALA A 82 -16.39 -12.02 6.59
N GLN A 83 -15.51 -12.50 7.48
CA GLN A 83 -15.74 -13.72 8.25
C GLN A 83 -16.81 -13.52 9.34
N MET A 84 -16.87 -12.32 9.94
CA MET A 84 -17.90 -11.93 10.90
C MET A 84 -19.29 -11.91 10.24
N GLU A 85 -19.42 -11.30 9.05
CA GLU A 85 -20.68 -11.29 8.30
C GLU A 85 -21.19 -12.71 7.99
N LYS A 86 -20.31 -13.61 7.52
CA LYS A 86 -20.67 -15.01 7.28
C LYS A 86 -21.13 -15.73 8.56
N THR A 87 -20.49 -15.44 9.68
CA THR A 87 -20.84 -16.03 10.98
C THR A 87 -22.22 -15.56 11.44
N ILE A 88 -22.51 -14.26 11.30
CA ILE A 88 -23.82 -13.67 11.63
C ILE A 88 -24.92 -14.27 10.75
N VAL A 89 -24.71 -14.36 9.43
CA VAL A 89 -25.72 -14.94 8.52
C VAL A 89 -25.99 -16.41 8.84
N SER A 90 -24.94 -17.20 9.14
CA SER A 90 -25.12 -18.62 9.46
C SER A 90 -25.81 -18.87 10.81
N THR A 91 -25.59 -17.99 11.80
CA THR A 91 -26.26 -18.08 13.10
C THR A 91 -27.74 -17.70 12.99
N ILE A 92 -28.07 -16.66 12.23
CA ILE A 92 -29.47 -16.30 11.93
C ILE A 92 -30.19 -17.47 11.27
N LYS A 93 -29.57 -18.10 10.26
CA LYS A 93 -30.17 -19.24 9.56
C LYS A 93 -30.46 -20.43 10.50
N ARG A 94 -29.55 -20.74 11.43
CA ARG A 94 -29.77 -21.78 12.45
C ARG A 94 -30.93 -21.46 13.38
N ILE A 95 -31.12 -20.20 13.73
CA ILE A 95 -32.25 -19.75 14.56
C ILE A 95 -33.56 -19.90 13.79
N GLU A 96 -33.59 -19.53 12.51
CA GLU A 96 -34.78 -19.72 11.65
C GLU A 96 -35.16 -21.20 11.52
N ASP A 97 -34.18 -22.09 11.33
CA ASP A 97 -34.41 -23.52 11.23
C ASP A 97 -34.96 -24.11 12.55
N ILE A 98 -34.38 -23.72 13.70
CA ILE A 98 -34.88 -24.13 15.04
C ILE A 98 -36.32 -23.64 15.26
N THR A 99 -36.63 -22.41 14.87
CA THR A 99 -37.97 -21.84 15.04
C THR A 99 -39.01 -22.62 14.24
N ARG A 100 -38.67 -23.05 13.01
CA ARG A 100 -39.55 -23.88 12.17
C ARG A 100 -39.80 -25.27 12.74
N GLU A 101 -38.81 -25.89 13.38
CA GLU A 101 -38.99 -27.21 14.02
C GLU A 101 -39.90 -27.13 15.26
N VAL A 102 -39.80 -26.03 16.03
CA VAL A 102 -40.63 -25.82 17.22
C VAL A 102 -42.09 -25.51 16.86
N ASP A 103 -42.35 -24.74 15.80
CA ASP A 103 -43.71 -24.43 15.34
C ASP A 103 -44.44 -25.64 14.71
N ALA A 104 -43.70 -26.71 14.37
CA ALA A 104 -44.23 -27.94 13.78
C ALA A 104 -44.65 -29.01 14.80
N THR A 105 -44.47 -28.75 16.11
CA THR A 105 -44.78 -29.66 17.22
C THR A 105 -45.95 -29.13 18.04
#